data_AF-A0A949LTB9-F1
#
_entry.id   AF-A0A949LTB9-F1
#
_cell.length_a   1.000
_cell.length_b   1.000
_cell.length_c   1.000
_cell.angle_alpha   90.00
_cell.angle_beta   90.00
_cell.angle_gamma   90.00
#
_symmetry.space_group_name_H-M   'P 1'
#
loop_
_entity.id
_entity.type
_entity.pdbx_description
1 polymer ?
#
loop_
_entity_poly.entity_id
_entity_poly.type
_entity_poly.pdbx_seq_one_letter_code
_entity_poly.pdbx_strand_id
1 'polypeptide(L)'
;MKKQDTLIRLRKFRVDDLKRQMATLDGMKADVEKKVADLEDSVARERQRAGETDIGRLAFPSFLRSIEERRENLRATLKNIERERMQCQNDLAGAFQELKSLEFAAEQQAKRLAEIEARRAQSRLDEMALVRHLRKHALRGA
;
A
#
# COMPACT_ATOMS: atom_id res chain seq x y z
N MET A 1 -13.40 20.96 -11.89
CA MET A 1 -12.40 20.06 -11.27
C MET A 1 -11.74 19.24 -12.37
N LYS A 2 -10.41 19.30 -12.49
CA LYS A 2 -9.68 18.70 -13.61
C LYS A 2 -9.75 17.18 -13.46
N LYS A 3 -10.13 16.44 -14.53
CA LYS A 3 -10.27 14.96 -14.54
C LYS A 3 -9.05 14.23 -13.92
N GLN A 4 -7.87 14.83 -14.04
CA GLN A 4 -6.60 14.34 -13.49
C GLN A 4 -6.56 14.28 -11.96
N ASP A 5 -7.13 15.26 -11.26
CA ASP A 5 -7.17 15.28 -9.78
C ASP A 5 -8.05 14.16 -9.23
N THR A 6 -9.13 13.84 -9.95
CA THR A 6 -10.00 12.69 -9.62
C THR A 6 -9.28 11.37 -9.84
N LEU A 7 -8.50 11.25 -10.92
CA LEU A 7 -7.71 10.05 -11.19
C LEU A 7 -6.62 9.82 -10.15
N ILE A 8 -5.90 10.87 -9.74
CA ILE A 8 -4.88 10.80 -8.69
C ILE A 8 -5.51 10.33 -7.37
N ARG A 9 -6.67 10.90 -6.98
CA ARG A 9 -7.39 10.46 -5.77
C ARG A 9 -7.82 9.00 -5.84
N LEU A 10 -8.30 8.54 -6.99
CA LEU A 10 -8.67 7.15 -7.19
C LEU A 10 -7.46 6.22 -7.01
N ARG A 11 -6.30 6.59 -7.55
CA ARG A 11 -5.07 5.78 -7.42
C ARG A 11 -4.52 5.79 -5.99
N LYS A 12 -4.61 6.92 -5.27
CA LYS A 12 -4.31 6.98 -3.82
C LYS A 12 -5.19 6.02 -3.03
N PHE A 13 -6.50 6.03 -3.29
CA PHE A 13 -7.43 5.11 -2.66
C PHE A 13 -7.06 3.65 -2.93
N ARG A 14 -6.66 3.30 -4.16
CA ARG A 14 -6.20 1.96 -4.50
C ARG A 14 -4.94 1.55 -3.73
N VAL A 15 -3.96 2.45 -3.59
CA VAL A 15 -2.76 2.19 -2.78
C VAL A 15 -3.12 1.95 -1.32
N ASP A 16 -4.01 2.77 -0.75
CA ASP A 16 -4.42 2.64 0.64
C ASP A 16 -5.24 1.36 0.90
N ASP A 17 -6.09 0.97 -0.06
CA ASP A 17 -6.81 -0.30 -0.04
C ASP A 17 -5.84 -1.49 -0.03
N LEU A 18 -4.85 -1.51 -0.93
CA LEU A 18 -3.83 -2.57 -0.98
C LEU A 18 -2.98 -2.65 0.30
N LYS A 19 -2.64 -1.51 0.92
CA LYS A 19 -1.97 -1.49 2.23
C LYS A 19 -2.83 -2.13 3.32
N ARG A 20 -4.13 -1.84 3.35
CA ARG A 20 -5.06 -2.46 4.31
C ARG A 20 -5.17 -3.95 4.08
N GLN A 21 -5.26 -4.39 2.83
CA GLN A 21 -5.26 -5.82 2.47
C GLN A 21 -3.98 -6.52 2.94
N MET A 22 -2.82 -5.90 2.73
CA MET A 22 -1.54 -6.42 3.20
C MET A 22 -1.50 -6.55 4.74
N ALA A 23 -2.00 -5.54 5.47
CA ALA A 23 -2.11 -5.60 6.92
C ALA A 23 -3.05 -6.70 7.41
N THR A 24 -4.17 -6.94 6.70
CA THR A 24 -5.07 -8.06 6.99
C THR A 24 -4.37 -9.40 6.80
N LEU A 25 -3.62 -9.57 5.70
CA LEU A 25 -2.86 -10.80 5.44
C LEU A 25 -1.78 -11.04 6.50
N ASP A 26 -1.10 -9.97 6.96
CA ASP A 26 -0.13 -10.05 8.06
C ASP A 26 -0.80 -10.48 9.37
N GLY A 27 -1.99 -9.95 9.68
CA GLY A 27 -2.79 -10.39 10.83
C GLY A 27 -3.20 -11.86 10.73
N MET A 28 -3.71 -12.29 9.57
CA MET A 28 -4.07 -13.69 9.34
C MET A 28 -2.88 -14.63 9.49
N LYS A 29 -1.70 -14.22 9.02
CA LYS A 29 -0.45 -14.96 9.20
C LYS A 29 -0.11 -15.12 10.69
N ALA A 30 -0.13 -14.03 11.45
CA ALA A 30 0.16 -14.07 12.88
C ALA A 30 -0.82 -14.96 13.66
N ASP A 31 -2.12 -14.94 13.30
CA ASP A 31 -3.13 -15.81 13.91
C ASP A 31 -2.86 -17.30 13.64
N VAL A 32 -2.41 -17.65 12.42
CA VAL A 32 -2.05 -19.03 12.07
C VAL A 32 -0.78 -19.47 12.79
N GLU A 33 0.24 -18.62 12.87
CA GLU A 33 1.48 -18.90 13.60
C GLU A 33 1.19 -19.14 15.09
N LYS A 34 0.33 -18.33 15.69
CA LYS A 34 -0.13 -18.52 17.07
C LYS A 34 -0.84 -19.87 17.26
N LYS A 35 -1.75 -20.24 16.35
CA LYS A 35 -2.42 -21.56 16.39
C LYS A 35 -1.43 -22.72 16.30
N VAL A 36 -0.36 -22.59 15.52
CA VAL A 36 0.69 -23.61 15.44
C VAL A 36 1.40 -23.73 16.79
N ALA A 37 1.78 -22.62 17.41
CA ALA A 37 2.39 -22.63 18.74
C ALA A 37 1.46 -23.25 19.80
N ASP A 38 0.18 -22.87 19.81
CA ASP A 38 -0.82 -23.42 20.73
C ASP A 38 -0.98 -24.95 20.59
N LEU A 39 -0.86 -25.48 19.35
CA LEU A 39 -0.87 -26.93 19.11
C LEU A 39 0.38 -27.62 19.66
N GLU A 40 1.55 -27.00 19.54
CA GLU A 40 2.81 -27.55 20.08
C GLU A 40 2.76 -27.62 21.62
N ASP A 41 2.23 -26.58 22.25
CA ASP A 41 1.97 -26.56 23.69
C ASP A 41 0.95 -27.62 24.11
N SER A 42 -0.10 -27.83 23.31
CA SER A 42 -1.09 -28.88 23.54
C SER A 42 -0.46 -30.27 23.53
N VAL A 43 0.44 -30.53 22.58
CA VAL A 43 1.18 -31.80 22.49
C VAL A 43 2.06 -32.00 23.72
N ALA A 44 2.77 -30.97 24.18
CA ALA A 44 3.60 -31.07 25.38
C ALA A 44 2.76 -31.44 26.62
N ARG A 45 1.61 -30.77 26.82
CA ARG A 45 0.69 -31.06 27.92
C ARG A 45 0.08 -32.46 27.83
N GLU A 46 -0.33 -32.89 26.64
CA GLU A 46 -0.90 -34.23 26.45
C GLU A 46 0.16 -35.31 26.67
N ARG A 47 1.40 -35.09 26.23
CA ARG A 47 2.51 -36.04 26.45
C ARG A 47 2.76 -36.29 27.93
N GLN A 48 2.73 -35.23 28.74
CA GLN A 48 2.90 -35.34 30.19
C GLN A 48 1.76 -36.17 30.80
N ARG A 49 0.50 -35.82 30.51
CA ARG A 49 -0.69 -36.54 31.02
C ARG A 49 -0.75 -37.99 30.56
N ALA A 50 -0.47 -38.24 29.29
CA ALA A 50 -0.45 -39.60 28.74
C ALA A 50 0.60 -40.50 29.41
N GLY A 51 1.70 -39.92 29.92
CA GLY A 51 2.72 -40.64 30.67
C GLY A 51 2.27 -41.15 32.04
N GLU A 52 1.17 -40.64 32.59
CA GLU A 52 0.69 -40.98 33.93
C GLU A 52 -0.09 -42.30 33.98
N THR A 53 -0.67 -42.74 32.85
CA THR A 53 -1.52 -43.94 32.78
C THR A 53 -1.19 -44.81 31.57
N ASP A 54 -1.37 -46.13 31.68
CA ASP A 54 -1.15 -47.06 30.56
C ASP A 54 -2.15 -46.83 29.41
N ILE A 55 -3.40 -46.51 29.74
CA ILE A 55 -4.43 -46.13 28.75
C ILE A 55 -4.02 -44.85 28.02
N GLY A 56 -3.51 -43.85 28.75
CA GLY A 56 -2.98 -42.62 28.16
C GLY A 56 -1.83 -42.89 27.19
N ARG A 57 -0.86 -43.73 27.57
CA ARG A 57 0.24 -44.14 26.70
C ARG A 57 -0.25 -44.81 25.41
N LEU A 58 -1.28 -45.65 25.49
CA LEU A 58 -1.88 -46.33 24.33
C LEU A 58 -2.63 -45.36 23.41
N ALA A 59 -3.30 -44.34 23.98
CA ALA A 59 -4.08 -43.36 23.21
C ALA A 59 -3.23 -42.23 22.60
N PHE A 60 -2.06 -41.93 23.18
CA PHE A 60 -1.23 -40.81 22.76
C PHE A 60 -0.81 -40.81 21.27
N PRO A 61 -0.46 -41.96 20.63
CA PRO A 61 -0.10 -41.97 19.21
C PRO A 61 -1.23 -41.52 18.27
N SER A 62 -2.49 -41.85 18.58
CA SER A 62 -3.62 -41.42 17.76
C SER A 62 -3.87 -39.91 17.91
N PHE A 63 -3.72 -39.39 19.13
CA PHE A 63 -3.74 -37.95 19.38
C PHE A 63 -2.64 -37.23 18.59
N LEU A 64 -1.40 -37.71 18.63
CA LEU A 64 -0.28 -37.12 17.89
C LEU A 64 -0.57 -37.05 16.39
N ARG A 65 -1.05 -38.15 15.79
CA ARG A 65 -1.43 -38.19 14.37
C ARG A 65 -2.46 -37.09 14.04
N SER A 66 -3.48 -36.92 14.89
CA SER A 66 -4.49 -35.87 14.68
C SER A 66 -3.90 -34.44 14.76
N ILE A 67 -2.86 -34.22 15.59
CA ILE A 67 -2.17 -32.94 15.67
C ILE A 67 -1.27 -32.72 14.45
N GLU A 68 -0.59 -33.76 13.98
CA GLU A 68 0.24 -33.70 12.76
C GLU A 68 -0.59 -33.30 11.54
N GLU A 69 -1.76 -33.92 11.35
CA GLU A 69 -2.71 -33.55 10.28
C GLU A 69 -3.14 -32.08 10.39
N ARG A 70 -3.44 -31.60 11.60
CA ARG A 70 -3.79 -30.18 11.83
C ARG A 70 -2.62 -29.25 11.53
N ARG A 71 -1.39 -29.62 11.91
CA ARG A 71 -0.18 -28.82 11.63
C ARG A 71 0.10 -28.75 10.14
N GLU A 72 -0.09 -29.85 9.41
CA GLU A 72 0.06 -29.86 7.96
C GLU A 72 -0.93 -28.90 7.29
N ASN A 73 -2.21 -28.96 7.70
CA ASN A 73 -3.23 -28.04 7.21
C ASN A 73 -2.88 -26.56 7.49
N LEU A 74 -2.45 -26.23 8.72
CA LEU A 74 -2.04 -24.87 9.07
C LEU A 74 -0.80 -24.41 8.28
N ARG A 75 0.17 -25.30 8.02
CA ARG A 75 1.33 -25.00 7.16
C ARG A 75 0.91 -24.72 5.71
N ALA A 76 -0.02 -25.49 5.18
CA ALA A 76 -0.59 -25.25 3.86
C ALA A 76 -1.32 -23.89 3.80
N THR A 77 -2.10 -23.56 4.84
CA THR A 77 -2.74 -22.24 4.99
C THR A 77 -1.71 -21.12 5.04
N LEU A 78 -0.65 -21.25 5.83
CA LEU A 78 0.41 -20.25 5.93
C LEU A 78 1.08 -20.00 4.57
N LYS A 79 1.41 -21.06 3.84
CA LYS A 79 2.01 -20.97 2.50
C LYS A 79 1.09 -20.25 1.51
N ASN A 80 -0.22 -20.46 1.60
CA ASN A 80 -1.19 -19.76 0.76
C ASN A 80 -1.26 -18.27 1.12
N ILE A 81 -1.33 -17.93 2.41
CA ILE A 81 -1.29 -16.53 2.89
C ILE A 81 -0.01 -15.84 2.42
N GLU A 82 1.15 -16.50 2.50
CA GLU A 82 2.42 -15.95 2.03
C GLU A 82 2.43 -15.70 0.52
N ARG A 83 1.84 -16.59 -0.26
CA ARG A 83 1.67 -16.39 -1.71
C ARG A 83 0.78 -15.19 -2.01
N GLU A 84 -0.37 -15.09 -1.35
CA GLU A 84 -1.30 -13.96 -1.52
C GLU A 84 -0.66 -12.64 -1.08
N ARG A 85 0.13 -12.67 0.00
CA ARG A 85 0.89 -11.51 0.48
C ARG A 85 1.94 -11.05 -0.53
N MET A 86 2.70 -11.97 -1.11
CA MET A 86 3.67 -11.63 -2.16
C MET A 86 2.97 -11.01 -3.38
N GLN A 87 1.81 -11.54 -3.79
CA GLN A 87 1.02 -10.95 -4.86
C GLN A 87 0.53 -9.55 -4.51
N CYS A 88 -0.05 -9.37 -3.32
CA CYS A 88 -0.51 -8.06 -2.83
C CYS A 88 0.63 -7.03 -2.76
N GLN A 89 1.83 -7.46 -2.36
CA GLN A 89 3.02 -6.62 -2.33
C GLN A 89 3.43 -6.17 -3.75
N ASN A 90 3.38 -7.06 -4.74
CA ASN A 90 3.65 -6.72 -6.14
C ASN A 90 2.61 -5.73 -6.68
N ASP A 91 1.32 -5.99 -6.40
CA ASP A 91 0.23 -5.11 -6.81
C ASP A 91 0.35 -3.72 -6.16
N LEU A 92 0.75 -3.67 -4.88
CA LEU A 92 1.00 -2.43 -4.16
C LEU A 92 2.17 -1.65 -4.77
N ALA A 93 3.26 -2.33 -5.11
CA ALA A 93 4.41 -1.71 -5.78
C ALA A 93 4.01 -1.12 -7.14
N GLY A 94 3.24 -1.86 -7.93
CA GLY A 94 2.69 -1.38 -9.21
C GLY A 94 1.79 -0.15 -9.03
N ALA A 95 0.82 -0.21 -8.11
CA ALA A 95 -0.09 0.90 -7.82
C ALA A 95 0.66 2.17 -7.37
N PHE A 96 1.73 2.02 -6.59
CA PHE A 96 2.59 3.13 -6.19
C PHE A 96 3.35 3.76 -7.36
N GLN A 97 3.88 2.94 -8.28
CA GLN A 97 4.57 3.44 -9.46
C GLN A 97 3.63 4.23 -10.36
N GLU A 98 2.43 3.72 -10.60
CA GLU A 98 1.40 4.41 -11.38
C GLU A 98 0.98 5.74 -10.73
N LEU A 99 0.76 5.75 -9.41
CA LEU A 99 0.42 6.96 -8.67
C LEU A 99 1.53 8.02 -8.82
N LYS A 100 2.79 7.64 -8.61
CA LYS A 100 3.93 8.56 -8.75
C LYS A 100 4.05 9.12 -10.16
N SER A 101 3.86 8.27 -11.18
CA SER A 101 3.88 8.71 -12.58
C SER A 101 2.81 9.77 -12.86
N LEU A 102 1.59 9.56 -12.36
CA LEU A 102 0.48 10.52 -12.51
C LEU A 102 0.71 11.82 -11.74
N GLU A 103 1.22 11.73 -10.51
CA GLU A 103 1.56 12.91 -9.70
C GLU A 103 2.65 13.75 -10.37
N PHE A 104 3.69 13.11 -10.89
CA PHE A 104 4.74 13.78 -11.64
C PHE A 104 4.19 14.46 -12.91
N ALA A 105 3.37 13.75 -13.69
CA ALA A 105 2.76 14.33 -14.89
C ALA A 105 1.88 15.56 -14.56
N ALA A 106 1.13 15.51 -13.46
CA ALA A 106 0.32 16.63 -12.99
C ALA A 106 1.16 17.82 -12.55
N GLU A 107 2.26 17.58 -11.82
CA GLU A 107 3.19 18.61 -11.40
C GLU A 107 3.82 19.31 -12.61
N GLN A 108 4.27 18.54 -13.60
CA GLN A 108 4.86 19.09 -14.83
C GLN A 108 3.85 19.92 -15.62
N GLN A 109 2.59 19.48 -15.69
CA GLN A 109 1.53 20.26 -16.33
C GLN A 109 1.25 21.56 -15.56
N ALA A 110 1.21 21.52 -14.23
CA ALA A 110 1.02 22.71 -13.41
C ALA A 110 2.16 23.72 -13.61
N LYS A 111 3.42 23.26 -13.64
CA LYS A 111 4.59 24.09 -13.94
C LYS A 111 4.49 24.76 -15.31
N ARG A 112 4.16 24.02 -16.36
CA ARG A 112 3.97 24.58 -17.71
C ARG A 112 2.87 25.65 -17.75
N LEU A 113 1.74 25.42 -17.08
CA LEU A 113 0.65 26.40 -17.03
C LEU A 113 1.08 27.68 -16.29
N ALA A 114 1.77 27.53 -15.15
CA ALA A 114 2.29 28.67 -14.38
C ALA A 114 3.31 29.49 -15.19
N GLU A 115 4.19 28.83 -15.95
CA GLU A 115 5.17 29.51 -16.81
C GLU A 115 4.49 30.30 -17.94
N ILE A 116 3.46 29.71 -18.58
CA ILE A 116 2.67 30.40 -19.61
C ILE A 116 1.96 31.61 -19.02
N GLU A 117 1.37 31.47 -17.83
CA GLU A 117 0.69 32.57 -17.13
C GLU A 117 1.67 33.68 -16.73
N ALA A 118 2.83 33.33 -16.20
CA ALA A 118 3.90 34.27 -15.86
C ALA A 118 4.40 35.02 -17.09
N ARG A 119 4.64 34.31 -18.21
CA ARG A 119 5.04 34.93 -19.48
C ARG A 119 3.98 35.89 -20.01
N ARG A 120 2.71 35.50 -19.96
CA ARG A 120 1.58 36.38 -20.34
C ARG A 120 1.48 37.61 -19.44
N ALA A 121 1.69 37.45 -18.14
CA ALA A 121 1.70 38.57 -17.20
C ALA A 121 2.86 39.53 -17.49
N GLN A 122 4.06 38.99 -17.77
CA GLN A 122 5.23 39.79 -18.14
C GLN A 122 4.98 40.61 -19.41
N SER A 123 4.48 39.98 -20.49
CA SER A 123 4.19 40.70 -21.74
C SER A 123 3.19 41.85 -21.54
N ARG A 124 2.16 41.68 -20.68
CA ARG A 124 1.24 42.76 -20.34
C ARG A 124 1.92 43.91 -19.60
N LEU A 125 2.83 43.61 -18.67
CA LEU A 125 3.58 44.64 -17.96
C LEU A 125 4.51 45.42 -18.90
N ASP A 126 5.16 44.72 -19.83
CA ASP A 126 6.03 45.32 -20.84
C ASP A 126 5.24 46.27 -21.77
N GLU A 127 4.06 45.84 -22.24
CA GLU A 127 3.14 46.68 -23.03
C GLU A 127 2.72 47.94 -22.25
N MET A 128 2.33 47.80 -20.97
CA MET A 128 1.96 48.95 -20.13
C MET A 128 3.12 49.92 -19.91
N ALA A 129 4.34 49.39 -19.73
CA ALA A 129 5.54 50.20 -19.58
C ALA A 129 5.84 50.99 -20.86
N LEU A 130 5.71 50.35 -22.03
CA LEU A 130 5.90 50.99 -23.34
C LEU A 130 4.90 52.13 -23.55
N VAL A 131 3.60 51.88 -23.31
CA VAL A 131 2.54 52.90 -23.44
C VAL A 131 2.80 54.09 -22.51
N ARG A 132 3.19 53.85 -21.26
CA ARG A 132 3.55 54.92 -20.31
C ARG A 132 4.76 55.72 -20.79
N HIS A 133 5.78 55.06 -21.31
CA HIS A 133 6.97 55.71 -21.84
C HIS A 133 6.64 56.62 -23.02
N LEU A 134 5.88 56.11 -24.01
CA LEU A 134 5.45 56.88 -25.18
C LEU A 134 4.61 58.10 -24.78
N ARG A 135 3.66 57.93 -23.85
CA ARG A 135 2.84 59.05 -23.33
C ARG A 135 3.69 60.14 -22.67
N LYS A 136 4.68 59.74 -21.85
CA LYS A 136 5.58 60.69 -21.19
C LYS A 136 6.43 61.46 -22.20
N HIS A 137 6.86 60.81 -23.28
CA HIS A 137 7.65 61.46 -24.33
C HIS A 137 6.80 62.47 -25.13
N ALA A 138 5.56 62.12 -25.47
CA ALA A 138 4.64 63.02 -26.17
C ALA A 138 4.36 64.31 -25.36
N LEU A 139 4.24 64.20 -24.03
CA LEU A 139 4.02 65.36 -23.15
C LEU A 139 5.23 66.27 -22.95
N ARG A 140 6.45 65.83 -23.32
CA ARG A 140 7.69 66.62 -23.21
C ARG A 140 8.05 67.36 -24.49
N GLY A 141 7.43 67.00 -25.62
CA GLY A 141 7.65 67.61 -26.93
C GLY A 141 6.57 68.63 -27.34
N ALA A 142 5.59 68.89 -26.47
CA ALA A 142 4.59 69.95 -26.59
C ALA A 142 4.93 71.08 -25.61
#